data_AF-A0A1H3BXN0-F1
#
_entry.id   AF-A0A1H3BXN0-F1
#
_cell.length_a   1.000
_cell.length_b   1.000
_cell.length_c   1.000
_cell.angle_alpha   90.00
_cell.angle_beta   90.00
_cell.angle_gamma   90.00
#
_symmetry.space_group_name_H-M   'P 1'
#
loop_
_entity.id
_entity.type
_entity.pdbx_description
1 polymer ?
#
loop_
_entity_poly.entity_id
_entity_poly.type
_entity_poly.pdbx_seq_one_letter_code
_entity_poly.pdbx_strand_id
1 'polypeptide(L)'
;MNKVVGVCGCICSDCHIFEIDCLGCHSIEGKACWLHEVGLEICDFYECSVIERGLVHCGQCEIIPCERFWMNKNPRWTDEQHRKIVEGRALLLKELASTNDYYIKGIIDQQIKSNIADIVLRKLPDWFGIEEAIVEYVDKVKETLFYAAFMGSKPIGFLSLQFNNEYTSEIYVMGIMKEYHNRGIGRDLVERAVSYSIKNNYKLMIVKTLGESHPDQNYKGTREFYKKLGFYSVEEIQEIWGDNPCLIMVRPLL
;
A
#
# COMPACT_ATOMS: atom_id res chain seq x y z
N MET A 1 -6.82 -12.85 -19.27
CA MET A 1 -6.15 -12.98 -17.96
C MET A 1 -5.31 -11.74 -17.73
N ASN A 2 -5.34 -11.15 -16.54
CA ASN A 2 -4.43 -10.08 -16.18
C ASN A 2 -3.01 -10.66 -16.09
N LYS A 3 -2.02 -9.99 -16.69
CA LYS A 3 -0.62 -10.43 -16.61
C LYS A 3 -0.10 -10.25 -15.18
N VAL A 4 0.46 -11.29 -14.60
CA VAL A 4 1.12 -11.21 -13.29
C VAL A 4 2.60 -10.96 -13.54
N VAL A 5 3.07 -9.77 -13.17
CA VAL A 5 4.45 -9.33 -13.41
C VAL A 5 5.23 -9.37 -12.11
N GLY A 6 6.39 -10.04 -12.14
CA GLY A 6 7.31 -10.09 -11.02
C GLY A 6 8.09 -8.79 -10.84
N VAL A 7 8.71 -8.61 -9.66
CA VAL A 7 9.51 -7.42 -9.33
C VAL A 7 10.60 -7.08 -10.35
N CYS A 8 11.15 -8.10 -11.04
CA CYS A 8 12.18 -7.97 -12.07
C CYS A 8 11.64 -7.91 -13.51
N GLY A 9 10.31 -7.87 -13.69
CA GLY A 9 9.68 -7.82 -15.01
C GLY A 9 9.45 -9.19 -15.67
N CYS A 10 9.80 -10.29 -14.99
CA CYS A 10 9.37 -11.62 -15.41
C CYS A 10 7.84 -11.73 -15.40
N ILE A 11 7.24 -12.26 -16.46
CA ILE A 11 5.79 -12.49 -16.50
C ILE A 11 5.50 -13.84 -15.85
N CYS A 12 5.12 -13.82 -14.58
CA CYS A 12 4.79 -15.03 -13.81
C CYS A 12 3.63 -15.79 -14.46
N SER A 13 2.62 -15.10 -14.98
CA SER A 13 1.48 -15.74 -15.64
C SER A 13 1.81 -16.50 -16.93
N ASP A 14 3.01 -16.29 -17.50
CA ASP A 14 3.49 -17.01 -18.68
C ASP A 14 4.34 -18.24 -18.28
N CYS A 15 4.55 -18.45 -16.97
CA CYS A 15 5.35 -19.54 -16.44
C CYS A 15 4.51 -20.81 -16.26
N HIS A 16 5.02 -21.95 -16.74
CA HIS A 16 4.32 -23.24 -16.68
C HIS A 16 4.04 -23.77 -15.26
N ILE A 17 4.72 -23.25 -14.23
CA ILE A 17 4.51 -23.63 -12.81
C ILE A 17 3.66 -22.60 -12.05
N PHE A 18 3.22 -21.53 -12.69
CA PHE A 18 2.39 -20.51 -12.04
C PHE A 18 1.02 -21.08 -11.69
N GLU A 19 0.55 -20.81 -10.47
CA GLU A 19 -0.66 -21.40 -9.86
C GLU A 19 -0.62 -22.93 -9.66
N ILE A 20 0.53 -23.56 -9.90
CA ILE A 20 0.78 -24.97 -9.57
C ILE A 20 1.71 -25.04 -8.35
N ASP A 21 2.96 -24.59 -8.51
CA ASP A 21 4.01 -24.64 -7.48
C ASP A 21 4.53 -23.24 -7.10
N CYS A 22 4.05 -22.18 -7.75
CA CYS A 22 4.47 -20.80 -7.52
C CYS A 22 3.32 -19.81 -7.72
N LEU A 23 3.15 -18.86 -6.80
CA LEU A 23 2.03 -17.89 -6.81
C LEU A 23 2.46 -16.46 -7.20
N GLY A 24 3.67 -16.29 -7.74
CA GLY A 24 4.23 -15.00 -8.10
C GLY A 24 4.97 -14.32 -6.95
N CYS A 25 5.93 -13.45 -7.30
CA CYS A 25 6.97 -12.98 -6.37
C CYS A 25 6.44 -12.30 -5.09
N HIS A 26 5.36 -11.51 -5.16
CA HIS A 26 4.80 -10.84 -3.98
C HIS A 26 4.10 -11.84 -3.06
N SER A 27 3.35 -12.79 -3.62
CA SER A 27 2.62 -13.82 -2.88
C SER A 27 3.56 -14.78 -2.14
N ILE A 28 4.71 -15.06 -2.74
CA ILE A 28 5.72 -15.97 -2.17
C ILE A 28 6.85 -15.24 -1.43
N GLU A 29 6.74 -13.92 -1.22
CA GLU A 29 7.76 -13.11 -0.55
C GLU A 29 9.17 -13.24 -1.17
N GLY A 30 9.24 -13.35 -2.50
CA GLY A 30 10.50 -13.53 -3.22
C GLY A 30 11.11 -14.94 -3.13
N LYS A 31 10.49 -15.88 -2.42
CA LYS A 31 10.97 -17.27 -2.23
C LYS A 31 10.51 -18.19 -3.37
N ALA A 32 11.07 -17.98 -4.55
CA ALA A 32 10.76 -18.84 -5.70
C ALA A 32 11.28 -20.28 -5.50
N CYS A 33 10.54 -21.27 -6.02
CA CYS A 33 10.83 -22.70 -5.82
C CYS A 33 12.22 -23.14 -6.33
N TRP A 34 12.81 -22.41 -7.28
CA TRP A 34 14.10 -22.73 -7.92
C TRP A 34 15.30 -22.03 -7.27
N LEU A 35 15.12 -21.22 -6.22
CA LEU A 35 16.24 -20.42 -5.66
C LEU A 35 17.41 -21.28 -5.13
N HIS A 36 17.10 -22.49 -4.65
CA HIS A 36 18.10 -23.46 -4.21
C HIS A 36 19.11 -23.83 -5.32
N GLU A 37 18.70 -23.78 -6.60
CA GLU A 37 19.55 -24.07 -7.75
C GLU A 37 20.63 -23.00 -7.97
N VAL A 38 20.39 -21.78 -7.45
CA VAL A 38 21.31 -20.63 -7.57
C VAL A 38 21.91 -20.21 -6.22
N GLY A 39 21.70 -21.02 -5.18
CA GLY A 39 22.26 -20.77 -3.84
C GLY A 39 21.68 -19.54 -3.14
N LEU A 40 20.42 -19.20 -3.42
CA LEU A 40 19.72 -18.08 -2.79
C LEU A 40 18.60 -18.57 -1.89
N GLU A 41 18.34 -17.85 -0.80
CA GLU A 41 17.17 -18.05 0.07
C GLU A 41 16.00 -17.14 -0.35
N ILE A 42 16.32 -15.95 -0.88
CA ILE A 42 15.37 -14.96 -1.39
C ILE A 42 15.89 -14.46 -2.74
N CYS A 43 14.99 -14.19 -3.70
CA CYS A 43 15.37 -13.57 -4.96
C CYS A 43 16.07 -12.22 -4.73
N ASP A 44 17.27 -12.08 -5.28
CA ASP A 44 18.11 -10.87 -5.26
C ASP A 44 17.41 -9.60 -5.74
N PHE A 45 16.54 -9.68 -6.77
CA PHE A 45 15.72 -8.55 -7.20
C PHE A 45 14.66 -8.17 -6.17
N TYR A 46 14.03 -9.16 -5.52
CA TYR A 46 12.98 -8.92 -4.52
C TYR A 46 13.58 -8.35 -3.24
N GLU A 47 14.67 -8.95 -2.76
CA GLU A 47 15.43 -8.47 -1.62
C GLU A 47 15.85 -7.02 -1.82
N CYS A 48 16.50 -6.71 -2.95
CA CYS A 48 16.95 -5.34 -3.21
C CYS A 48 15.79 -4.34 -3.39
N SER A 49 14.79 -4.66 -4.21
CA SER A 49 13.73 -3.70 -4.54
C SER A 49 12.70 -3.55 -3.42
N VAL A 50 12.16 -4.66 -2.91
CA VAL A 50 11.03 -4.66 -1.97
C VAL A 50 11.49 -4.58 -0.52
N ILE A 51 12.45 -5.42 -0.12
CA ILE A 51 12.87 -5.52 1.29
C ILE A 51 13.77 -4.34 1.66
N GLU A 52 14.87 -4.14 0.93
CA GLU A 52 15.87 -3.13 1.27
C GLU A 52 15.41 -1.71 0.90
N ARG A 53 14.77 -1.55 -0.26
CA ARG A 53 14.44 -0.22 -0.82
C ARG A 53 12.97 0.16 -0.73
N GLY A 54 12.09 -0.76 -0.33
CA GLY A 54 10.66 -0.49 -0.18
C GLY A 54 9.91 -0.16 -1.48
N LEU A 55 10.50 -0.48 -2.64
CA LEU A 55 9.87 -0.34 -3.96
C LEU A 55 8.86 -1.47 -4.19
N VAL A 56 7.89 -1.24 -5.07
CA VAL A 56 6.97 -2.28 -5.54
C VAL A 56 7.67 -3.21 -6.52
N HIS A 57 8.48 -2.66 -7.43
CA HIS A 57 9.24 -3.41 -8.40
C HIS A 57 10.44 -2.60 -8.90
N CYS A 58 11.38 -3.25 -9.60
CA CYS A 58 12.61 -2.61 -10.06
C CYS A 58 12.38 -1.40 -10.98
N GLY A 59 11.24 -1.32 -11.67
CA GLY A 59 10.87 -0.17 -12.51
C GLY A 59 10.82 1.19 -11.80
N GLN A 60 10.63 1.19 -10.47
CA GLN A 60 10.65 2.42 -9.66
C GLN A 60 12.08 2.88 -9.31
N CYS A 61 13.11 2.15 -9.75
CA CYS A 61 14.51 2.48 -9.52
C CYS A 61 15.06 3.38 -10.64
N GLU A 62 15.70 4.49 -10.29
CA GLU A 62 16.25 5.45 -11.27
C GLU A 62 17.33 4.86 -12.19
N ILE A 63 18.04 3.84 -11.73
CA ILE A 63 19.16 3.21 -12.47
C ILE A 63 18.75 1.94 -13.24
N ILE A 64 17.44 1.67 -13.41
CA ILE A 64 17.00 0.49 -14.17
C ILE A 64 17.23 0.66 -15.69
N PRO A 65 17.80 -0.35 -16.39
CA PRO A 65 18.33 -1.62 -15.88
C PRO A 65 19.75 -1.48 -15.29
N CYS A 66 19.90 -1.90 -14.02
CA CYS A 66 21.16 -1.84 -13.29
C CYS A 66 22.03 -3.09 -13.52
N GLU A 67 23.24 -3.11 -12.96
CA GLU A 67 24.20 -4.22 -13.09
C GLU A 67 23.58 -5.60 -12.80
N ARG A 68 22.70 -5.72 -11.81
CA ARG A 68 22.00 -6.99 -11.51
C ARG A 68 21.22 -7.55 -12.70
N PHE A 69 20.56 -6.71 -13.49
CA PHE A 69 19.88 -7.15 -14.72
C PHE A 69 20.87 -7.70 -15.74
N TRP A 70 22.01 -7.03 -15.89
CA TRP A 70 23.03 -7.41 -16.87
C TRP A 70 23.78 -8.67 -16.46
N MET A 71 24.03 -8.87 -15.15
CA MET A 71 24.69 -10.07 -14.62
C MET A 71 23.78 -11.31 -14.55
N ASN A 72 22.45 -11.13 -14.49
CA ASN A 72 21.48 -12.23 -14.43
C ASN A 72 21.23 -12.87 -15.81
N LYS A 73 22.30 -13.32 -16.47
CA LYS A 73 22.23 -13.94 -17.80
C LYS A 73 21.99 -15.44 -17.68
N ASN A 74 20.95 -15.95 -18.35
CA ASN A 74 20.79 -17.39 -18.51
C ASN A 74 21.96 -17.95 -19.37
N PRO A 75 22.69 -18.97 -18.90
CA PRO A 75 23.81 -19.56 -19.65
C PRO A 75 23.45 -20.07 -21.05
N ARG A 76 22.16 -20.36 -21.31
CA ARG A 76 21.65 -20.84 -22.60
C ARG A 76 21.36 -19.73 -23.60
N TRP A 77 21.36 -18.46 -23.19
CA TRP A 77 21.07 -17.33 -24.08
C TRP A 77 22.34 -16.74 -24.69
N THR A 78 22.21 -16.27 -25.94
CA THR A 78 23.23 -15.40 -26.55
C THR A 78 23.22 -14.02 -25.88
N ASP A 79 24.29 -13.25 -26.04
CA ASP A 79 24.35 -11.88 -25.51
C ASP A 79 23.24 -10.99 -26.07
N GLU A 80 22.89 -11.20 -27.34
CA GLU A 80 21.84 -10.44 -28.01
C GLU A 80 20.44 -10.81 -27.49
N GLN A 81 20.19 -12.09 -27.23
CA GLN A 81 18.94 -12.54 -26.60
C GLN A 81 18.81 -11.98 -25.18
N HIS A 82 19.89 -12.05 -24.40
CA HIS A 82 19.93 -11.51 -23.05
C HIS A 82 19.66 -10.00 -23.04
N ARG A 83 20.33 -9.24 -23.92
CA ARG A 83 20.10 -7.80 -24.08
C ARG A 83 18.63 -7.49 -24.35
N LYS A 84 18.01 -8.15 -25.34
CA LYS A 84 16.59 -7.92 -25.68
C LYS A 84 15.65 -8.21 -24.51
N ILE A 85 15.93 -9.27 -23.73
CA ILE A 85 15.12 -9.62 -22.56
C ILE A 85 15.27 -8.57 -21.47
N VAL A 86 16.50 -8.14 -21.17
CA VAL A 86 16.76 -7.10 -20.15
C VAL A 86 16.11 -5.77 -20.54
N GLU A 87 16.31 -5.33 -21.78
CA GLU A 87 15.73 -4.08 -22.28
C GLU A 87 14.19 -4.14 -22.30
N GLY A 88 13.61 -5.26 -22.76
CA GLY A 88 12.16 -5.46 -22.75
C GLY A 88 11.57 -5.46 -21.35
N ARG A 89 12.21 -6.12 -20.39
CA ARG A 89 11.80 -6.09 -18.97
C ARG A 89 11.92 -4.70 -18.38
N ALA A 90 13.00 -3.99 -18.67
CA ALA A 90 13.20 -2.63 -18.19
C ALA A 90 12.15 -1.67 -18.75
N LEU A 91 11.81 -1.79 -20.03
CA LEU A 91 10.74 -1.01 -20.66
C LEU A 91 9.38 -1.30 -20.02
N LEU A 92 8.99 -2.58 -19.93
CA LEU A 92 7.75 -3.01 -19.26
C LEU A 92 7.67 -2.46 -17.83
N LEU A 93 8.75 -2.58 -17.06
CA LEU A 93 8.80 -2.12 -15.68
C LEU A 93 8.75 -0.59 -15.55
N LYS A 94 9.38 0.14 -16.48
CA LYS A 94 9.28 1.60 -16.56
C LYS A 94 7.88 2.03 -16.94
N GLU A 95 7.24 1.33 -17.88
CA GLU A 95 5.83 1.53 -18.22
C GLU A 95 4.93 1.30 -17.00
N LEU A 96 5.10 0.17 -16.30
CA LEU A 96 4.38 -0.13 -15.06
C LEU A 96 4.60 0.94 -13.97
N ALA A 97 5.85 1.40 -13.81
CA ALA A 97 6.18 2.50 -12.90
C ALA A 97 5.53 3.82 -13.33
N SER A 98 5.43 4.07 -14.64
CA SER A 98 4.79 5.26 -15.20
C SER A 98 3.27 5.19 -15.18
N THR A 99 2.68 3.99 -15.16
CA THR A 99 1.23 3.78 -15.00
C THR A 99 0.80 3.84 -13.54
N ASN A 100 1.71 3.59 -12.60
CA ASN A 100 1.52 3.90 -11.20
C ASN A 100 2.00 5.33 -10.95
N ASP A 101 1.11 6.32 -11.15
CA ASP A 101 1.39 7.74 -10.89
C ASP A 101 1.82 8.03 -9.43
N TYR A 102 1.86 7.03 -8.54
CA TYR A 102 2.20 7.19 -7.13
C TYR A 102 2.99 6.02 -6.53
N TYR A 103 3.64 6.29 -5.39
CA TYR A 103 4.27 5.29 -4.53
C TYR A 103 3.90 5.53 -3.06
N ILE A 104 3.99 4.48 -2.23
CA ILE A 104 3.69 4.54 -0.79
C ILE A 104 4.94 4.23 0.02
N LYS A 105 5.24 5.06 1.01
CA LYS A 105 6.32 4.81 1.98
C LYS A 105 5.90 5.09 3.41
N GLY A 106 6.58 4.45 4.36
CA GLY A 106 6.47 4.78 5.78
C GLY A 106 7.18 6.09 6.10
N ILE A 107 6.59 6.91 6.97
CA ILE A 107 7.16 8.17 7.44
C ILE A 107 7.46 8.03 8.93
N ILE A 108 8.71 8.29 9.32
CA ILE A 108 9.16 8.21 10.71
C ILE A 108 9.15 9.59 11.37
N ASP A 109 9.62 10.61 10.65
CA ASP A 109 9.74 11.98 11.16
C ASP A 109 8.38 12.56 11.53
N GLN A 110 8.24 12.96 12.79
CA GLN A 110 6.97 13.42 13.37
C GLN A 110 6.46 14.69 12.70
N GLN A 111 7.36 15.63 12.37
CA GLN A 111 6.96 16.89 11.75
C GLN A 111 6.49 16.67 10.32
N ILE A 112 7.14 15.76 9.58
CA ILE A 112 6.70 15.37 8.23
C ILE A 112 5.31 14.72 8.29
N LYS A 113 5.03 13.86 9.28
CA LYS A 113 3.67 13.27 9.45
C LYS A 113 2.61 14.36 9.62
N SER A 114 2.81 15.27 10.57
CA SER A 114 1.89 16.40 10.81
C SER A 114 1.70 17.26 9.57
N ASN A 115 2.78 17.62 8.88
CA ASN A 115 2.70 18.46 7.68
C ASN A 115 1.90 17.76 6.57
N ILE A 116 2.10 16.45 6.35
CA ILE A 116 1.34 15.70 5.35
C ILE A 116 -0.13 15.61 5.73
N ALA A 117 -0.44 15.30 6.98
CA ALA A 117 -1.82 15.24 7.47
C ALA A 117 -2.52 16.59 7.28
N ASP A 118 -1.89 17.69 7.68
CA ASP A 118 -2.46 19.04 7.57
C ASP A 118 -2.76 19.41 6.11
N ILE A 119 -1.79 19.21 5.22
CA ILE A 119 -1.93 19.48 3.78
C ILE A 119 -3.08 18.68 3.16
N VAL A 120 -3.21 17.40 3.53
CA VAL A 120 -4.21 16.51 2.93
C VAL A 120 -5.60 16.76 3.52
N LEU A 121 -5.73 16.84 4.85
CA LEU A 121 -7.04 16.99 5.52
C LEU A 121 -7.70 18.32 5.17
N ARG A 122 -6.95 19.42 5.12
CA ARG A 122 -7.47 20.74 4.70
C ARG A 122 -7.92 20.78 3.23
N LYS A 123 -7.52 19.81 2.41
CA LYS A 123 -7.98 19.65 1.02
C LYS A 123 -9.24 18.78 0.90
N LEU A 124 -9.80 18.34 2.02
CA LEU A 124 -10.97 17.46 2.08
C LEU A 124 -12.08 18.06 2.97
N PRO A 125 -12.55 19.30 2.71
CA PRO A 125 -13.56 19.96 3.55
C PRO A 125 -14.89 19.20 3.61
N ASP A 126 -15.20 18.40 2.58
CA ASP A 126 -16.39 17.54 2.50
C ASP A 126 -16.39 16.40 3.56
N TRP A 127 -15.23 16.06 4.14
CA TRP A 127 -15.07 15.07 5.21
C TRP A 127 -14.52 15.69 6.48
N PHE A 128 -13.62 16.66 6.36
CA PHE A 128 -12.92 17.31 7.47
C PHE A 128 -13.30 18.79 7.49
N GLY A 129 -14.54 19.06 7.91
CA GLY A 129 -15.09 20.42 7.99
C GLY A 129 -14.91 21.12 9.34
N ILE A 130 -14.40 20.42 10.36
CA ILE A 130 -14.22 20.92 11.72
C ILE A 130 -12.74 21.19 11.94
N GLU A 131 -12.36 22.46 12.10
CA GLU A 131 -10.96 22.89 12.22
C GLU A 131 -10.29 22.29 13.46
N GLU A 132 -10.99 22.29 14.60
CA GLU A 132 -10.50 21.75 15.86
C GLU A 132 -10.14 20.26 15.73
N ALA A 133 -10.96 19.50 14.99
CA ALA A 133 -10.69 18.09 14.72
C ALA A 133 -9.47 17.92 13.80
N ILE A 134 -9.29 18.76 12.78
CA ILE A 134 -8.09 18.74 11.93
C ILE A 134 -6.84 18.96 12.79
N VAL A 135 -6.84 19.97 13.67
CA VAL A 135 -5.70 20.28 14.54
C VAL A 135 -5.37 19.09 15.44
N GLU A 136 -6.39 18.44 16.03
CA GLU A 136 -6.21 17.24 16.84
C GLU A 136 -5.60 16.09 16.03
N TYR A 137 -6.13 15.80 14.83
CA TYR A 137 -5.57 14.78 13.96
C TYR A 137 -4.11 15.07 13.61
N VAL A 138 -3.80 16.31 13.21
CA VAL A 138 -2.45 16.75 12.81
C VAL A 138 -1.44 16.60 13.94
N ASP A 139 -1.85 16.85 15.18
CA ASP A 139 -0.98 16.65 16.34
C ASP A 139 -0.82 15.16 16.66
N LYS A 140 -1.92 14.41 16.73
CA LYS A 140 -1.92 13.01 17.16
C LYS A 140 -1.17 12.09 16.20
N VAL A 141 -1.19 12.36 14.89
CA VAL A 141 -0.48 11.52 13.91
C VAL A 141 1.03 11.42 14.16
N LYS A 142 1.64 12.38 14.88
CA LYS A 142 3.07 12.33 15.26
C LYS A 142 3.45 11.01 15.93
N GLU A 143 2.55 10.49 16.76
CA GLU A 143 2.73 9.29 17.59
C GLU A 143 2.30 7.99 16.90
N THR A 144 1.66 8.08 15.73
CA THR A 144 1.10 6.92 15.01
C THR A 144 2.11 6.27 14.07
N LEU A 145 1.87 5.02 13.69
CA LEU A 145 2.48 4.45 12.50
C LEU A 145 1.86 5.12 11.27
N PHE A 146 2.67 5.61 10.34
CA PHE A 146 2.20 6.51 9.28
C PHE A 146 2.73 6.09 7.91
N TYR A 147 1.81 5.93 6.97
CA TYR A 147 2.11 5.70 5.56
C TYR A 147 1.59 6.86 4.72
N ALA A 148 2.39 7.31 3.76
CA ALA A 148 2.01 8.38 2.84
C ALA A 148 2.17 7.94 1.38
N ALA A 149 1.19 8.31 0.56
CA ALA A 149 1.20 8.18 -0.87
C ALA A 149 1.73 9.48 -1.51
N PHE A 150 2.65 9.33 -2.46
CA PHE A 150 3.29 10.45 -3.15
C PHE A 150 3.18 10.30 -4.66
N MET A 151 2.97 11.42 -5.34
CA MET A 151 3.16 11.56 -6.79
C MET A 151 4.36 12.49 -7.00
N GLY A 152 5.48 11.92 -7.42
CA GLY A 152 6.78 12.60 -7.34
C GLY A 152 7.14 12.97 -5.89
N SER A 153 7.34 14.26 -5.62
CA SER A 153 7.59 14.78 -4.26
C SER A 153 6.33 15.25 -3.52
N LYS A 154 5.18 15.32 -4.21
CA LYS A 154 3.93 15.84 -3.64
C LYS A 154 3.21 14.73 -2.85
N PRO A 155 2.89 14.92 -1.55
CA PRO A 155 2.00 14.01 -0.85
C PRO A 155 0.57 14.17 -1.40
N ILE A 156 -0.05 13.05 -1.75
CA ILE A 156 -1.41 13.01 -2.33
C ILE A 156 -2.42 12.28 -1.44
N GLY A 157 -1.94 11.61 -0.39
CA GLY A 157 -2.76 10.95 0.61
C GLY A 157 -1.91 10.30 1.69
N PHE A 158 -2.55 9.87 2.77
CA PHE A 158 -1.91 9.21 3.89
C PHE A 158 -2.90 8.31 4.66
N LEU A 159 -2.33 7.42 5.46
CA LEU A 159 -3.03 6.62 6.46
C LEU A 159 -2.18 6.60 7.73
N SER A 160 -2.83 6.85 8.86
CA SER A 160 -2.26 6.69 10.19
C SER A 160 -2.91 5.53 10.94
N LEU A 161 -2.08 4.78 11.66
CA LEU A 161 -2.48 3.61 12.43
C LEU A 161 -2.08 3.78 13.89
N GLN A 162 -3.04 3.58 14.78
CA GLN A 162 -2.82 3.48 16.22
C GLN A 162 -3.13 2.06 16.72
N PHE A 163 -2.77 1.77 17.96
CA PHE A 163 -2.91 0.43 18.54
C PHE A 163 -3.66 0.54 19.87
N ASN A 164 -4.83 -0.11 19.94
CA ASN A 164 -5.72 0.00 21.10
C ASN A 164 -5.36 -1.03 22.19
N ASN A 165 -4.88 -2.20 21.76
CA ASN A 165 -4.41 -3.29 22.62
C ASN A 165 -3.57 -4.26 21.77
N GLU A 166 -3.08 -5.36 22.36
CA GLU A 166 -2.27 -6.36 21.67
C GLU A 166 -2.97 -7.07 20.48
N TYR A 167 -4.31 -7.03 20.41
CA TYR A 167 -5.08 -7.68 19.35
C TYR A 167 -5.59 -6.71 18.28
N THR A 168 -5.63 -5.42 18.58
CA THR A 168 -6.44 -4.46 17.81
C THR A 168 -5.60 -3.28 17.33
N SER A 169 -5.47 -3.19 16.02
CA SER A 169 -4.98 -1.99 15.33
C SER A 169 -6.17 -1.13 14.87
N GLU A 170 -6.00 0.18 14.79
CA GLU A 170 -7.06 1.10 14.34
C GLU A 170 -6.51 2.08 13.32
N ILE A 171 -7.19 2.20 12.18
CA ILE A 171 -6.99 3.32 11.25
C ILE A 171 -7.50 4.57 11.97
N TYR A 172 -6.58 5.34 12.55
CA TYR A 172 -6.90 6.51 13.36
C TYR A 172 -7.47 7.63 12.49
N VAL A 173 -6.76 7.98 11.42
CA VAL A 173 -7.25 8.88 10.38
C VAL A 173 -6.56 8.55 9.05
N MET A 174 -7.32 8.71 7.96
CA MET A 174 -6.86 8.50 6.59
C MET A 174 -7.48 9.57 5.69
N GLY A 175 -6.71 10.04 4.71
CA GLY A 175 -7.19 11.00 3.72
C GLY A 175 -6.44 10.85 2.41
N ILE A 176 -7.15 11.02 1.30
CA ILE A 176 -6.57 11.08 -0.06
C ILE A 176 -7.18 12.30 -0.71
N MET A 177 -6.36 13.14 -1.34
CA MET A 177 -6.87 14.31 -2.06
C MET A 177 -7.89 13.88 -3.14
N LYS A 178 -8.99 14.62 -3.25
CA LYS A 178 -10.20 14.25 -4.02
C LYS A 178 -9.90 13.96 -5.49
N GLU A 179 -8.99 14.71 -6.10
CA GLU A 179 -8.57 14.55 -7.50
C GLU A 179 -7.81 13.23 -7.81
N TYR A 180 -7.39 12.51 -6.76
CA TYR A 180 -6.74 11.20 -6.85
C TYR A 180 -7.61 10.04 -6.35
N HIS A 181 -8.89 10.28 -6.05
CA HIS A 181 -9.83 9.20 -5.71
C HIS A 181 -10.04 8.23 -6.88
N ASN A 182 -10.50 7.01 -6.58
CA ASN A 182 -10.77 5.94 -7.55
C ASN A 182 -9.55 5.45 -8.37
N ARG A 183 -8.32 5.69 -7.88
CA ARG A 183 -7.07 5.24 -8.51
C ARG A 183 -6.36 4.08 -7.80
N GLY A 184 -7.01 3.44 -6.81
CA GLY A 184 -6.38 2.36 -6.03
C GLY A 184 -5.58 2.82 -4.80
N ILE A 185 -5.16 4.08 -4.72
CA ILE A 185 -4.31 4.62 -3.62
C ILE A 185 -4.81 4.25 -2.22
N GLY A 186 -6.11 4.41 -1.98
CA GLY A 186 -6.68 4.11 -0.67
C GLY A 186 -6.66 2.63 -0.31
N ARG A 187 -6.91 1.76 -1.30
CA ARG A 187 -6.77 0.31 -1.12
C ARG A 187 -5.33 -0.02 -0.75
N ASP A 188 -4.36 0.52 -1.48
CA ASP A 188 -2.95 0.19 -1.27
C ASP A 188 -2.45 0.68 0.09
N LEU A 189 -2.89 1.86 0.56
CA LEU A 189 -2.59 2.35 1.91
C LEU A 189 -3.17 1.41 2.98
N VAL A 190 -4.42 0.96 2.82
CA VAL A 190 -5.06 0.03 3.76
C VAL A 190 -4.37 -1.34 3.75
N GLU A 191 -4.07 -1.91 2.58
CA GLU A 191 -3.39 -3.22 2.49
C GLU A 191 -1.96 -3.16 3.06
N ARG A 192 -1.28 -2.02 2.95
CA ARG A 192 0.01 -1.79 3.64
C ARG A 192 -0.15 -1.83 5.16
N ALA A 193 -1.19 -1.18 5.70
CA ALA A 193 -1.49 -1.21 7.12
C ALA A 193 -1.90 -2.62 7.58
N VAL A 194 -2.72 -3.33 6.80
CA VAL A 194 -3.14 -4.73 7.08
C VAL A 194 -1.93 -5.64 7.15
N SER A 195 -1.03 -5.54 6.18
CA SER A 195 0.21 -6.32 6.14
C SER A 195 1.10 -6.07 7.36
N TYR A 196 1.23 -4.80 7.79
CA TYR A 196 1.91 -4.47 9.04
C TYR A 196 1.23 -5.13 10.24
N SER A 197 -0.10 -5.02 10.34
CA SER A 197 -0.85 -5.53 11.48
C SER A 197 -0.77 -7.06 11.58
N ILE A 198 -0.92 -7.79 10.47
CA ILE A 198 -0.77 -9.27 10.43
C ILE A 198 0.63 -9.68 10.87
N LYS A 199 1.68 -9.05 10.31
CA LYS A 199 3.08 -9.34 10.66
C LYS A 199 3.39 -9.12 12.15
N ASN A 200 2.66 -8.20 12.78
CA ASN A 200 2.80 -7.90 14.22
C ASN A 200 1.73 -8.59 15.09
N ASN A 201 1.11 -9.66 14.59
CA ASN A 201 0.17 -10.53 15.31
C ASN A 201 -1.16 -9.89 15.77
N TYR A 202 -1.50 -8.70 15.29
CA TYR A 202 -2.83 -8.13 15.50
C TYR A 202 -3.90 -8.99 14.82
N LYS A 203 -5.08 -9.10 15.44
CA LYS A 203 -6.19 -9.95 14.99
C LYS A 203 -7.31 -9.16 14.32
N LEU A 204 -7.46 -7.90 14.69
CA LEU A 204 -8.52 -7.03 14.21
C LEU A 204 -7.93 -5.69 13.77
N MET A 205 -8.47 -5.15 12.68
CA MET A 205 -8.30 -3.76 12.29
C MET A 205 -9.64 -3.04 12.41
N ILE A 206 -9.65 -1.95 13.16
CA ILE A 206 -10.82 -1.10 13.36
C ILE A 206 -10.69 0.17 12.52
N VAL A 207 -11.81 0.70 12.07
CA VAL A 207 -11.93 2.10 11.65
C VAL A 207 -13.22 2.68 12.21
N LYS A 208 -13.19 3.96 12.58
CA LYS A 208 -14.37 4.74 12.95
C LYS A 208 -14.73 5.68 11.81
N THR A 209 -16.01 5.78 11.48
CA THR A 209 -16.52 6.66 10.42
C THR A 209 -17.90 7.19 10.79
N LEU A 210 -18.37 8.25 10.13
CA LEU A 210 -19.73 8.75 10.36
C LEU A 210 -20.75 7.67 9.99
N GLY A 211 -21.73 7.51 10.87
CA GLY A 211 -22.76 6.49 10.85
C GLY A 211 -23.76 6.61 9.71
N GLU A 212 -24.52 5.54 9.51
CA GLU A 212 -25.55 5.46 8.48
C GLU A 212 -26.80 6.27 8.84
N SER A 213 -27.04 6.53 10.13
CA SER A 213 -28.13 7.40 10.59
C SER A 213 -27.94 8.87 10.19
N HIS A 214 -26.73 9.28 9.78
CA HIS A 214 -26.47 10.61 9.24
C HIS A 214 -26.59 10.62 7.70
N PRO A 215 -27.32 11.58 7.08
CA PRO A 215 -27.66 11.56 5.64
C PRO A 215 -26.50 11.93 4.69
N ASP A 216 -25.27 12.04 5.20
CA ASP A 216 -24.11 12.51 4.44
C ASP A 216 -23.69 11.50 3.35
N GLN A 217 -23.66 11.97 2.10
CA GLN A 217 -23.35 11.11 0.94
C GLN A 217 -21.85 10.83 0.78
N ASN A 218 -20.97 11.72 1.25
CA ASN A 218 -19.52 11.50 1.21
C ASN A 218 -19.15 10.36 2.16
N TYR A 219 -19.74 10.35 3.36
CA TYR A 219 -19.54 9.27 4.33
C TYR A 219 -20.24 7.97 3.95
N LYS A 220 -21.35 8.02 3.19
CA LYS A 220 -21.86 6.81 2.51
C LYS A 220 -20.80 6.21 1.60
N GLY A 221 -20.11 7.02 0.80
CA GLY A 221 -18.98 6.58 -0.02
C GLY A 221 -17.84 5.98 0.81
N THR A 222 -17.49 6.60 1.94
CA THR A 222 -16.48 6.11 2.89
C THR A 222 -16.84 4.72 3.44
N ARG A 223 -18.09 4.52 3.86
CA ARG A 223 -18.57 3.20 4.36
C ARG A 223 -18.48 2.13 3.28
N GLU A 224 -18.92 2.44 2.06
CA GLU A 224 -18.84 1.50 0.93
C GLU A 224 -17.39 1.18 0.52
N PHE A 225 -16.48 2.15 0.64
CA PHE A 225 -15.05 1.93 0.44
C PHE A 225 -14.51 0.88 1.43
N TYR A 226 -14.75 1.04 2.74
CA TYR A 226 -14.28 0.09 3.74
C TYR A 226 -14.95 -1.29 3.60
N LYS A 227 -16.25 -1.35 3.29
CA LYS A 227 -16.94 -2.63 2.99
C LYS A 227 -16.26 -3.41 1.86
N LYS A 228 -15.89 -2.74 0.76
CA LYS A 228 -15.16 -3.36 -0.36
C LYS A 228 -13.77 -3.87 0.01
N LEU A 229 -13.19 -3.37 1.11
CA LEU A 229 -11.92 -3.80 1.66
C LEU A 229 -12.07 -4.84 2.78
N GLY A 230 -13.27 -5.41 2.96
CA GLY A 230 -13.50 -6.48 3.94
C GLY A 230 -13.76 -6.01 5.36
N PHE A 231 -14.09 -4.72 5.56
CA PHE A 231 -14.58 -4.24 6.85
C PHE A 231 -16.08 -4.49 6.98
N TYR A 232 -16.50 -4.96 8.13
CA TYR A 232 -17.90 -5.16 8.51
C TYR A 232 -18.33 -4.08 9.50
N SER A 233 -19.52 -3.51 9.31
CA SER A 233 -20.16 -2.66 10.32
C SER A 233 -20.43 -3.48 11.58
N VAL A 234 -20.05 -2.96 12.75
CA VAL A 234 -20.27 -3.63 14.04
C VAL A 234 -21.35 -2.92 14.84
N GLU A 235 -21.15 -1.65 15.14
CA GLU A 235 -22.06 -0.88 15.99
C GLU A 235 -21.94 0.61 15.68
N GLU A 236 -23.06 1.31 15.77
CA GLU A 236 -23.13 2.77 15.69
C GLU A 236 -23.43 3.34 17.08
N ILE A 237 -22.56 4.23 17.57
CA ILE A 237 -22.58 4.76 18.94
C ILE A 237 -22.66 6.29 18.87
N GLN A 238 -23.61 6.90 19.59
CA GLN A 238 -23.83 8.35 19.53
C GLN A 238 -22.85 9.12 20.43
N GLU A 239 -22.46 8.54 21.55
CA GLU A 239 -21.75 9.22 22.62
C GLU A 239 -20.27 9.51 22.32
N ILE A 240 -19.73 9.00 21.20
CA ILE A 240 -18.30 9.13 20.86
C ILE A 240 -17.98 10.49 20.23
N TRP A 241 -18.84 11.01 19.34
CA TRP A 241 -18.61 12.25 18.59
C TRP A 241 -19.72 13.30 18.79
N GLY A 242 -20.41 13.24 19.93
CA GLY A 242 -21.53 14.13 20.24
C GLY A 242 -22.74 13.86 19.37
N ASP A 243 -23.20 14.86 18.61
CA ASP A 243 -24.38 14.69 17.74
C ASP A 243 -24.09 13.86 16.48
N ASN A 244 -22.82 13.52 16.22
CA ASN A 244 -22.42 12.73 15.06
C ASN A 244 -22.39 11.23 15.41
N PRO A 245 -23.23 10.38 14.78
CA PRO A 245 -23.21 8.95 15.05
C PRO A 245 -21.87 8.35 14.60
N CYS A 246 -21.15 7.70 15.49
CA CYS A 246 -19.88 7.05 15.20
C CYS A 246 -20.11 5.57 14.89
N LEU A 247 -19.92 5.17 13.63
CA LEU A 247 -19.92 3.77 13.23
C LEU A 247 -18.53 3.16 13.39
N ILE A 248 -18.47 2.07 14.15
CA ILE A 248 -17.30 1.20 14.24
C ILE A 248 -17.41 0.13 13.15
N MET A 249 -16.37 0.03 12.34
CA MET A 249 -16.22 -1.03 11.35
C MET A 249 -14.95 -1.84 11.63
N VAL A 250 -15.00 -3.15 11.39
CA VAL A 250 -13.91 -4.08 11.72
C VAL A 250 -13.59 -5.00 10.56
N ARG A 251 -12.30 -5.16 10.26
CA ARG A 251 -11.76 -6.18 9.36
C ARG A 251 -10.98 -7.22 10.19
N PRO A 252 -11.36 -8.50 10.14
CA PRO A 252 -10.54 -9.59 10.66
C PRO A 252 -9.22 -9.70 9.90
N LEU A 253 -8.12 -9.91 10.64
CA LEU A 253 -6.79 -10.11 10.11
C LEU A 253 -6.44 -11.59 10.28
N LEU A 254 -6.47 -12.32 9.17
CA LEU A 254 -6.22 -13.77 9.09
C LEU A 254 -4.79 -14.04 8.63
#